data_AF-A0A942TLF7-F1
#
_entry.id   AF-A0A942TLF7-F1
#
_cell.length_a   1.000
_cell.length_b   1.000
_cell.length_c   1.000
_cell.angle_alpha   90.00
_cell.angle_beta   90.00
_cell.angle_gamma   90.00
#
_symmetry.space_group_name_H-M   'P 1'
#
loop_
_entity.id
_entity.type
_entity.pdbx_description
1 polymer ?
#
loop_
_entity_poly.entity_id
_entity_poly.type
_entity_poly.pdbx_seq_one_letter_code
_entity_poly.pdbx_strand_id
1 'polypeptide(L)'
;MKLRFGKGGKKLSNTSNLKRLRMFFGLTQQDMAELIKVDKRTYINKENGDTPFKSNEMYLIKNRFGLSADKIFFDENFEITEVLESDTTCKR
;
A
#
# COMPACT_ATOMS: atom_id res chain seq x y z
N MET A 1 -28.17 -1.20 -9.42
CA MET A 1 -26.99 -0.66 -8.70
C MET A 1 -26.21 0.22 -9.67
N LYS A 2 -26.32 1.56 -9.57
CA LYS A 2 -25.72 2.50 -10.55
C LYS A 2 -24.25 2.70 -10.22
N LEU A 3 -23.35 2.11 -11.00
CA LEU A 3 -21.92 2.42 -10.94
C LEU A 3 -21.68 3.74 -11.69
N ARG A 4 -21.39 4.83 -10.97
CA ARG A 4 -20.95 6.11 -11.58
C ARG A 4 -19.43 6.07 -11.71
N PHE A 5 -18.92 5.91 -12.92
CA PHE A 5 -17.49 6.09 -13.21
C PHE A 5 -17.27 7.52 -13.73
N GLY A 6 -16.75 8.40 -12.88
CA GLY A 6 -16.29 9.73 -13.28
C GLY A 6 -15.06 9.62 -14.19
N LYS A 7 -15.11 10.27 -15.35
CA LYS A 7 -13.98 10.39 -16.29
C LYS A 7 -12.97 11.42 -15.74
N GLY A 8 -11.77 10.95 -15.43
CA GLY A 8 -10.56 11.74 -15.27
C GLY A 8 -9.41 10.90 -15.81
N GLY A 9 -8.62 11.45 -16.75
CA GLY A 9 -7.56 10.73 -17.45
C GLY A 9 -6.60 10.07 -16.48
N LYS A 10 -6.55 8.74 -16.46
CA LYS A 10 -5.66 8.00 -15.57
C LYS A 10 -4.33 7.78 -16.28
N LYS A 11 -3.28 8.46 -15.81
CA LYS A 11 -1.92 7.92 -15.93
C LYS A 11 -1.95 6.49 -15.41
N LEU A 12 -1.48 5.54 -16.22
CA LEU A 12 -1.34 4.14 -15.83
C LEU A 12 -0.15 4.06 -14.85
N SER A 13 -0.35 4.47 -13.60
CA SER A 13 0.59 4.18 -12.52
C SER A 13 0.23 2.81 -11.95
N ASN A 14 1.25 2.00 -11.66
CA ASN A 14 1.10 0.69 -11.03
C ASN A 14 0.15 0.81 -9.82
N THR A 15 -1.07 0.28 -9.95
CA THR A 15 -2.06 0.32 -8.88
C THR A 15 -1.59 -0.61 -7.76
N SER A 16 -1.35 -0.06 -6.58
CA SER A 16 -0.88 -0.77 -5.38
C SER A 16 -1.72 -2.02 -5.09
N ASN A 17 -1.08 -3.11 -4.67
CA ASN A 17 -1.74 -4.39 -4.38
C ASN A 17 -2.88 -4.24 -3.37
N LEU A 18 -2.70 -3.39 -2.35
CA LEU A 18 -3.73 -3.01 -1.40
C LEU A 18 -5.02 -2.48 -2.05
N LYS A 19 -4.90 -1.61 -3.07
CA LYS A 19 -6.05 -1.03 -3.76
C LYS A 19 -6.81 -2.08 -4.57
N ARG A 20 -6.09 -3.03 -5.19
CA ARG A 20 -6.69 -4.18 -5.90
C ARG A 20 -7.46 -5.07 -4.94
N LEU A 21 -6.86 -5.42 -3.79
CA LEU A 21 -7.50 -6.19 -2.73
C LEU A 21 -8.76 -5.48 -2.22
N ARG A 22 -8.66 -4.19 -1.88
CA ARG A 22 -9.80 -3.41 -1.41
C ARG A 22 -10.97 -3.46 -2.40
N MET A 23 -10.70 -3.26 -3.68
CA MET A 23 -11.72 -3.33 -4.73
C MET A 23 -12.30 -4.74 -4.91
N PHE A 24 -11.47 -5.78 -4.83
CA PHE A 24 -11.90 -7.18 -4.91
C PHE A 24 -12.88 -7.54 -3.79
N PHE A 25 -12.64 -7.06 -2.57
CA PHE A 25 -13.53 -7.25 -1.42
C PHE A 25 -14.71 -6.26 -1.37
N GLY A 26 -14.86 -5.38 -2.37
CA GLY A 26 -15.95 -4.40 -2.41
C GLY A 26 -15.88 -3.31 -1.33
N LEU A 27 -14.70 -3.11 -0.72
CA LEU A 27 -14.50 -2.15 0.36
C LEU A 27 -14.30 -0.73 -0.18
N THR A 28 -14.91 0.24 0.50
CA THR A 28 -14.67 1.64 0.22
C THR A 28 -13.40 2.14 0.93
N GLN A 29 -12.88 3.29 0.52
CA GLN A 29 -11.79 3.96 1.25
C GLN A 29 -12.23 4.40 2.65
N GLN A 30 -13.53 4.59 2.89
CA GLN A 30 -14.08 4.91 4.20
C GLN A 30 -14.02 3.68 5.11
N ASP A 31 -14.43 2.51 4.62
CA ASP A 31 -14.41 1.25 5.39
C ASP A 31 -13.00 0.90 5.86
N MET A 32 -12.00 1.16 5.01
CA MET A 32 -10.60 0.93 5.34
C MET A 32 -10.05 1.97 6.32
N ALA A 33 -10.50 3.23 6.24
CA ALA A 33 -10.14 4.25 7.21
C ALA A 33 -10.68 3.90 8.61
N GLU A 34 -11.91 3.40 8.67
CA GLU A 34 -12.55 2.91 9.89
C GLU A 34 -11.82 1.68 10.47
N LEU A 35 -11.41 0.74 9.61
CA LEU A 35 -10.62 -0.43 10.00
C LEU A 35 -9.36 -0.06 10.78
N ILE A 36 -8.63 0.98 10.35
CA ILE A 36 -7.36 1.39 10.97
C ILE A 36 -7.50 2.63 11.87
N LYS A 37 -8.72 3.10 12.12
CA LYS A 37 -9.05 4.26 12.97
C LYS A 37 -8.35 5.57 12.57
N VAL A 38 -8.36 5.88 11.26
CA VAL A 38 -7.86 7.15 10.73
C VAL A 38 -8.96 7.87 9.96
N ASP A 39 -8.74 9.15 9.64
CA ASP A 39 -9.66 9.86 8.76
C ASP A 39 -9.53 9.37 7.29
N LYS A 40 -10.62 9.53 6.54
CA LYS A 40 -10.69 9.10 5.14
C LYS A 40 -9.57 9.69 4.27
N ARG A 41 -9.24 10.97 4.47
CA ARG A 41 -8.21 11.66 3.68
C ARG A 41 -6.84 11.06 3.98
N THR A 42 -6.54 10.77 5.24
CA THR A 42 -5.33 10.08 5.66
C THR A 42 -5.25 8.70 5.03
N TYR A 43 -6.33 7.92 5.02
CA TYR A 43 -6.31 6.62 4.32
C TYR A 43 -6.06 6.77 2.82
N ILE A 44 -6.68 7.75 2.15
CA ILE A 44 -6.45 8.02 0.72
C ILE A 44 -4.98 8.33 0.43
N ASN A 45 -4.38 9.23 1.22
CA ASN A 45 -2.97 9.59 1.09
C ASN A 45 -2.06 8.36 1.32
N LYS A 46 -2.40 7.50 2.29
CA LYS A 46 -1.66 6.25 2.53
C LYS A 46 -1.81 5.25 1.38
N GLU A 47 -3.02 5.03 0.86
CA GLU A 47 -3.28 4.13 -0.26
C GLU A 47 -2.58 4.58 -1.55
N ASN A 48 -2.47 5.90 -1.76
CA ASN A 48 -1.76 6.49 -2.90
C ASN A 48 -0.23 6.48 -2.73
N GLY A 49 0.28 6.20 -1.53
CA GLY A 49 1.73 6.21 -1.22
C GLY A 49 2.28 7.58 -0.83
N ASP A 50 1.43 8.60 -0.65
CA ASP A 50 1.85 9.94 -0.20
C ASP A 50 2.35 9.93 1.25
N THR A 51 1.86 8.97 2.07
CA THR A 51 2.27 8.79 3.46
C THR A 51 2.38 7.30 3.80
N PRO A 52 3.36 6.87 4.62
CA PRO A 52 3.51 5.47 4.98
C PRO A 52 2.42 4.99 5.95
N PHE A 53 2.14 3.69 5.92
CA PHE A 53 1.35 3.02 6.97
C PHE A 53 2.19 2.78 8.22
N LYS A 54 1.58 2.91 9.40
CA LYS A 54 2.22 2.52 10.67
C LYS A 54 2.12 1.01 10.86
N SER A 55 3.03 0.42 11.62
CA SER A 55 3.05 -1.04 11.87
C SER A 55 1.71 -1.57 12.42
N ASN A 56 1.07 -0.83 13.34
CA ASN A 56 -0.24 -1.22 13.88
C ASN A 56 -1.34 -1.21 12.81
N GLU A 57 -1.31 -0.25 11.88
CA GLU A 57 -2.27 -0.16 10.77
C GLU A 57 -2.07 -1.31 9.79
N MET A 58 -0.81 -1.61 9.46
CA MET A 58 -0.44 -2.74 8.60
C MET A 58 -0.88 -4.08 9.20
N TYR A 59 -0.76 -4.25 10.52
CA TYR A 59 -1.21 -5.44 11.24
C TYR A 59 -2.73 -5.64 11.12
N LEU A 60 -3.52 -4.56 11.30
CA LEU A 60 -4.98 -4.61 11.16
C LEU A 60 -5.41 -4.96 9.72
N ILE A 61 -4.72 -4.38 8.73
CA ILE A 61 -4.96 -4.65 7.30
C ILE A 61 -4.62 -6.11 6.96
N LYS A 62 -3.46 -6.61 7.42
CA LYS A 62 -3.06 -8.01 7.29
C LYS A 62 -4.13 -8.94 7.87
N ASN A 63 -4.58 -8.68 9.09
CA ASN A 63 -5.58 -9.52 9.75
C ASN A 63 -6.94 -9.48 9.01
N ARG A 64 -7.30 -8.35 8.41
CA ARG A 64 -8.53 -8.24 7.63
C ARG A 64 -8.50 -9.09 6.36
N PHE A 65 -7.36 -9.14 5.66
CA PHE A 65 -7.24 -9.86 4.39
C PHE A 65 -6.72 -11.29 4.53
N GLY A 66 -6.14 -11.65 5.69
CA GLY A 66 -5.53 -12.97 5.90
C GLY A 66 -4.27 -13.21 5.06
N LEU A 67 -3.57 -12.14 4.65
CA LEU A 67 -2.36 -12.19 3.81
C LEU A 67 -1.16 -11.62 4.56
N SER A 68 0.06 -12.04 4.18
CA SER A 68 1.28 -11.43 4.73
C SER A 68 1.36 -9.94 4.36
N ALA A 69 2.00 -9.14 5.21
CA ALA A 69 2.23 -7.73 4.94
C ALA A 69 3.03 -7.55 3.64
N ASP A 70 4.01 -8.42 3.41
CA ASP A 70 4.85 -8.46 2.20
C ASP A 70 3.99 -8.47 0.93
N LYS A 71 3.01 -9.38 0.88
CA LYS A 71 2.11 -9.52 -0.28
C LYS A 71 1.16 -8.33 -0.48
N ILE A 72 0.84 -7.61 0.59
CA ILE A 72 -0.10 -6.47 0.54
C ILE A 72 0.61 -5.18 0.14
N PHE A 73 1.80 -4.95 0.70
CA PHE A 73 2.48 -3.65 0.66
C PHE A 73 3.73 -3.62 -0.23
N PHE A 74 4.31 -4.77 -0.58
CA PHE A 74 5.50 -4.85 -1.41
C PHE A 74 5.14 -5.49 -2.77
N ASP A 75 5.75 -4.96 -3.82
CA ASP A 75 5.68 -5.57 -5.15
C ASP A 75 6.78 -6.63 -5.25
N GLU A 76 6.49 -7.75 -5.92
CA GLU A 76 7.43 -8.87 -6.10
C GLU A 76 8.62 -8.48 -7.00
N ASN A 77 8.54 -7.34 -7.70
CA ASN A 77 9.61 -6.81 -8.53
C ASN A 77 10.59 -5.97 -7.69
N PHE A 78 11.33 -6.63 -6.81
CA PHE A 78 12.46 -6.02 -6.12
C PHE A 78 13.66 -6.03 -7.07
N GLU A 79 13.86 -4.96 -7.85
CA GLU A 79 15.14 -4.76 -8.52
C GLU A 79 16.18 -4.52 -7.43
N ILE A 80 17.09 -5.48 -7.25
CA ILE A 80 18.27 -5.32 -6.40
C ILE A 80 19.14 -4.26 -7.07
N THR A 81 19.01 -3.00 -6.67
CA THR A 81 20.06 -2.03 -6.95
C THR A 81 21.20 -2.37 -6.00
N GLU A 82 22.23 -3.03 -6.52
CA GLU A 82 23.47 -3.30 -5.78
C GLU A 82 23.97 -1.99 -5.17
N VAL A 83 23.81 -1.84 -3.86
CA VAL A 83 24.65 -0.92 -3.10
C VAL A 83 25.97 -1.66 -3.00
N LEU A 84 26.91 -1.33 -3.89
CA LEU A 84 28.29 -1.69 -3.71
C LEU A 84 28.76 -1.00 -2.42
N GLU A 85 28.59 -1.68 -1.29
CA GLU A 85 29.32 -1.36 -0.07
C GLU A 85 30.79 -1.55 -0.42
N SER A 86 31.45 -0.43 -0.74
CA SER A 86 32.90 -0.39 -0.75
C SER A 86 33.36 -0.55 0.70
N ASP A 87 33.44 -1.81 1.13
CA ASP A 87 34.25 -2.24 2.25
C ASP A 87 35.69 -1.76 2.00
N THR A 88 35.98 -0.53 2.39
CA THR A 88 37.36 -0.05 2.50
C THR A 88 37.73 0.00 3.97
N THR A 89 38.01 -1.20 4.47
CA THR A 89 39.13 -1.53 5.36
C THR A 89 39.40 -0.58 6.54
N CYS A 90 39.02 -1.01 7.75
CA CYS A 90 39.74 -0.61 8.96
C CYS A 90 41.16 -1.20 8.90
N LYS A 91 42.14 -0.38 8.52
CA LYS A 91 43.56 -0.74 8.67
C LYS A 91 43.91 -0.68 10.16
N ARG A 92 44.43 -1.80 10.64
CA ARG A 92 44.99 -2.01 11.99
C ARG A 92 46.09 -1.00 12.31
#